data_AF-A0A1C4W5P7-F1
#
_entry.id   AF-A0A1C4W5P7-F1
#
_cell.length_a   1.000
_cell.length_b   1.000
_cell.length_c   1.000
_cell.angle_alpha   90.00
_cell.angle_beta   90.00
_cell.angle_gamma   90.00
#
_symmetry.space_group_name_H-M   'P 1'
#
loop_
_entity.id
_entity.type
_entity.pdbx_description
1 polymer ?
#
loop_
_entity_poly.entity_id
_entity_poly.type
_entity_poly.pdbx_seq_one_letter_code
_entity_poly.pdbx_strand_id
1 'polypeptide(L)'
;MDPHSAQVGDSSATLPGKPFIDVTDLCQRYAVKPRAVYSWLQRSRPGGIYANRPFPAPAGYHGRQPYWLPRQLPAVDEWRRSMPGRGAGGGRPPRRSEPNG
;
A
#
# COMPACT_ATOMS: atom_id res chain seq x y z
N MET A 1 -13.50 -6.96 -34.97
CA MET A 1 -12.90 -5.63 -35.26
C MET A 1 -13.07 -4.86 -33.98
N ASP A 2 -12.05 -4.97 -33.13
CA ASP A 2 -12.06 -4.56 -31.73
C ASP A 2 -11.11 -3.38 -31.61
N PRO A 3 -11.59 -2.15 -31.39
CA PRO A 3 -10.69 -1.03 -31.14
C PRO A 3 -10.49 -0.82 -29.64
N HIS A 4 -9.29 -0.33 -29.32
CA HIS A 4 -8.80 0.12 -28.00
C HIS A 4 -8.30 -0.99 -27.05
N SER A 5 -7.10 -1.53 -27.26
CA SER A 5 -5.79 -0.88 -27.00
C SER A 5 -5.67 -0.27 -25.61
N ALA A 6 -5.09 -1.07 -24.71
CA ALA A 6 -4.07 -0.71 -23.73
C ALA A 6 -3.95 0.79 -23.36
N GLN A 7 -4.72 1.21 -22.36
CA GLN A 7 -4.40 2.41 -21.60
C GLN A 7 -3.41 2.04 -20.50
N VAL A 8 -2.13 1.95 -20.87
CA VAL A 8 -1.02 1.83 -19.93
C VAL A 8 -0.87 3.21 -19.30
N GLY A 9 -1.66 3.47 -18.26
CA GLY A 9 -1.61 4.71 -17.52
C GLY A 9 -0.26 4.85 -16.84
N ASP A 10 0.46 5.91 -17.19
CA ASP A 10 1.58 6.44 -16.43
C ASP A 10 1.14 6.61 -14.96
N SER A 11 1.43 5.61 -14.13
CA SER A 11 0.92 5.50 -12.76
C SER A 11 1.92 6.00 -11.72
N SER A 12 2.92 6.80 -12.12
CA SER A 12 4.00 7.23 -11.22
C SER A 12 3.89 8.64 -10.69
N ALA A 13 3.07 9.50 -11.27
CA ALA A 13 2.96 10.89 -10.82
C ALA A 13 1.70 11.09 -9.99
N THR A 14 1.87 11.54 -8.76
CA THR A 14 0.89 12.37 -8.04
C THR A 14 0.08 13.19 -9.05
N LEU A 15 -1.26 13.16 -8.97
CA LEU A 15 -2.10 13.90 -9.91
C LEU A 15 -1.57 15.34 -10.06
N PRO A 16 -1.22 15.78 -11.29
CA PRO A 16 -0.58 17.07 -11.49
C PRO A 16 -1.48 18.18 -10.93
N GLY A 17 -0.94 18.94 -9.97
CA GLY A 17 -1.65 20.03 -9.29
C GLY A 17 -2.09 19.76 -7.85
N LYS A 18 -1.92 18.53 -7.32
CA LYS A 18 -2.22 18.24 -5.90
C LYS A 18 -0.95 18.38 -5.05
N PRO A 19 -0.88 19.33 -4.10
CA PRO A 19 0.33 19.54 -3.28
C PRO A 19 0.51 18.48 -2.18
N PHE A 20 -0.32 17.44 -2.17
CA PHE A 20 -0.33 16.37 -1.20
C PHE A 20 -0.69 15.04 -1.87
N ILE A 21 -0.26 13.96 -1.23
CA ILE A 21 -0.43 12.58 -1.66
C ILE A 21 -1.44 11.96 -0.71
N ASP A 22 -2.60 11.55 -1.21
CA ASP A 22 -3.61 10.91 -0.39
C ASP A 22 -3.51 9.38 -0.44
N VAL A 23 -4.42 8.70 0.27
CA VAL A 23 -4.49 7.23 0.28
C VAL A 23 -4.69 6.65 -1.13
N THR A 24 -5.46 7.32 -1.99
CA THR A 24 -5.72 6.87 -3.37
C THR A 24 -4.44 6.90 -4.20
N ASP A 25 -3.67 7.98 -4.09
CA ASP A 25 -2.38 8.11 -4.76
C ASP A 25 -1.41 6.98 -4.31
N LEU A 26 -1.32 6.71 -3.00
CA LEU A 26 -0.51 5.59 -2.48
C LEU A 26 -1.03 4.23 -2.95
N CYS A 27 -2.35 4.06 -3.06
CA CYS A 27 -2.97 2.83 -3.54
C CYS A 27 -2.60 2.54 -5.00
N GLN A 28 -2.68 3.56 -5.85
CA GLN A 28 -2.29 3.47 -7.25
C GLN A 28 -0.79 3.18 -7.36
N ARG A 29 0.07 3.94 -6.67
CA ARG A 29 1.53 3.80 -6.71
C ARG A 29 2.01 2.42 -6.28
N TYR A 30 1.40 1.81 -5.27
CA TYR A 30 1.84 0.51 -4.73
C TYR A 30 0.95 -0.67 -5.12
N ALA A 31 -0.03 -0.46 -6.00
CA ALA A 31 -1.03 -1.45 -6.39
C ALA A 31 -1.68 -2.15 -5.18
N VAL A 32 -2.13 -1.36 -4.19
CA VAL A 32 -2.80 -1.83 -2.97
C VAL A 32 -4.19 -1.25 -2.84
N LYS A 33 -5.01 -1.87 -1.97
CA LYS A 33 -6.33 -1.33 -1.61
C LYS A 33 -6.19 -0.30 -0.46
N PRO A 34 -7.10 0.68 -0.33
CA PRO A 34 -7.07 1.66 0.77
C PRO A 34 -6.98 1.01 2.15
N ARG A 35 -7.69 -0.11 2.34
CA ARG A 35 -7.63 -0.92 3.57
C ARG A 35 -6.22 -1.35 3.96
N ALA A 36 -5.34 -1.60 3.00
CA ALA A 36 -3.94 -1.95 3.28
C ALA A 36 -3.20 -0.77 3.91
N VAL A 37 -3.36 0.44 3.36
CA VAL A 37 -2.74 1.67 3.88
C VAL A 37 -3.20 1.95 5.31
N TYR A 38 -4.50 1.85 5.58
CA TYR A 38 -5.02 1.98 6.95
C TYR A 38 -4.52 0.87 7.88
N SER A 39 -4.36 -0.35 7.39
CA SER A 39 -3.80 -1.45 8.17
C SER A 39 -2.32 -1.19 8.51
N TRP A 40 -1.54 -0.60 7.61
CA TRP A 40 -0.16 -0.21 7.87
C TRP A 40 -0.09 0.83 8.98
N LEU A 41 -0.91 1.89 8.89
CA LEU A 41 -1.03 2.91 9.94
C LEU A 41 -1.41 2.31 11.30
N GLN A 42 -2.41 1.43 11.33
CA GLN A 42 -2.87 0.83 12.58
C GLN A 42 -1.82 -0.11 13.19
N ARG A 43 -1.18 -0.95 12.36
CA ARG A 43 -0.16 -1.93 12.80
C ARG A 43 1.20 -1.29 13.12
N SER A 44 1.36 -0.01 12.84
CA SER A 44 2.54 0.79 13.22
C SER A 44 2.42 1.42 14.60
N ARG A 45 1.24 1.33 15.23
CA ARG A 45 1.04 1.76 16.62
C ARG A 45 1.84 0.86 17.58
N PRO A 46 2.14 1.34 18.80
CA PRO A 46 2.77 0.51 19.83
C PRO A 46 2.02 -0.82 20.02
N GLY A 47 2.77 -1.92 20.07
CA GLY A 47 2.22 -3.29 20.16
C GLY A 47 1.78 -3.90 18.82
N GLY A 48 1.87 -3.18 17.70
CA GLY A 48 1.61 -3.70 16.37
C GLY A 48 2.84 -4.35 15.71
N ILE A 49 2.60 -5.15 14.67
CA ILE A 49 3.68 -5.87 13.96
C ILE A 49 4.71 -4.95 13.26
N TYR A 50 4.36 -3.68 13.06
CA TYR A 50 5.25 -2.67 12.48
C TYR A 50 5.70 -1.65 13.53
N ALA A 51 5.51 -1.90 14.83
CA ALA A 51 5.91 -0.95 15.88
C ALA A 51 7.42 -0.65 15.87
N ASN A 52 8.26 -1.65 15.56
CA ASN A 52 9.72 -1.49 15.44
C ASN A 52 10.16 -0.78 14.16
N ARG A 53 9.25 -0.63 13.19
CA ARG A 53 9.48 0.09 11.94
C ARG A 53 8.17 0.72 11.49
N PRO A 54 7.74 1.82 12.12
CA PRO A 54 6.43 2.37 11.89
C PRO A 54 6.32 2.90 10.46
N PHE A 55 5.14 2.72 9.87
CA PHE A 55 4.75 3.39 8.64
C PHE A 55 4.81 4.91 8.85
N PRO A 56 5.32 5.69 7.89
CA PRO A 56 5.42 7.14 8.03
C PRO A 56 4.09 7.77 8.40
N ALA A 57 4.10 8.59 9.44
CA ALA A 57 2.91 9.31 9.89
C ALA A 57 2.41 10.27 8.78
N PRO A 58 1.09 10.39 8.60
CA PRO A 58 0.53 11.38 7.67
C PRO A 58 0.88 12.79 8.14
N ALA A 59 1.08 13.70 7.20
CA ALA A 59 1.25 15.12 7.49
C ALA A 59 -0.02 15.76 8.07
N GLY A 60 -1.18 15.21 7.70
CA GLY A 60 -2.46 15.64 8.23
C GLY A 60 -3.60 14.84 7.62
N TYR A 61 -4.81 15.39 7.75
CA TYR A 61 -6.03 14.84 7.18
C TYR A 61 -6.70 15.88 6.28
N HIS A 62 -7.13 15.46 5.09
CA HIS A 62 -7.98 16.24 4.21
C HIS A 62 -9.38 15.66 4.30
N GLY A 63 -10.27 16.36 5.01
CA GLY A 63 -11.52 15.78 5.47
C GLY A 63 -11.26 14.59 6.40
N ARG A 64 -11.63 13.38 5.96
CA ARG A 64 -11.42 12.12 6.72
C ARG A 64 -10.25 11.27 6.20
N GLN A 65 -9.59 11.71 5.13
CA GLN A 65 -8.52 10.92 4.50
C GLN A 65 -7.15 11.44 4.94
N PRO A 66 -6.25 10.57 5.43
CA PRO A 66 -4.88 10.97 5.72
C PRO A 66 -4.15 11.33 4.42
N TYR A 67 -3.27 12.31 4.50
CA TYR A 67 -2.39 12.69 3.40
C TYR A 67 -0.94 12.82 3.86
N TRP A 68 -0.03 12.68 2.90
CA TRP A 68 1.40 12.84 3.04
C TRP A 68 1.87 13.97 2.12
N LEU A 69 2.94 14.64 2.52
CA LEU A 69 3.59 15.61 1.65
C LEU A 69 4.49 14.88 0.64
N PRO A 70 4.70 15.44 -0.56
CA PRO A 70 5.60 14.86 -1.55
C PRO A 70 7.01 14.54 -1.00
N ARG A 71 7.51 15.39 -0.10
CA ARG A 71 8.80 15.17 0.60
C ARG A 71 8.85 13.92 1.49
N GLN A 72 7.70 13.38 1.91
CA GLN A 72 7.63 12.17 2.73
C GLN A 72 7.57 10.90 1.88
N LEU A 73 7.30 11.02 0.57
CA LEU A 73 7.15 9.89 -0.33
C LEU A 73 8.40 8.98 -0.37
N PRO A 74 9.64 9.50 -0.36
CA PRO A 74 10.83 8.66 -0.29
C PRO A 74 10.86 7.76 0.96
N ALA A 75 10.41 8.26 2.12
CA ALA A 75 10.32 7.47 3.35
C ALA A 75 9.24 6.39 3.27
N VAL A 76 8.12 6.68 2.59
CA VAL A 76 7.06 5.69 2.32
C VAL A 76 7.58 4.60 1.38
N ASP A 77 8.32 4.98 0.33
CA ASP A 77 8.95 4.05 -0.61
C ASP A 77 9.98 3.16 0.10
N GLU A 78 10.84 3.74 0.94
CA GLU A 78 11.84 3.00 1.71
C GLU A 78 11.18 2.01 2.68
N TRP A 79 10.18 2.47 3.44
CA TRP A 79 9.39 1.61 4.31
C TRP A 79 8.73 0.47 3.50
N ARG A 80 8.17 0.77 2.33
CA ARG A 80 7.52 -0.23 1.48
C ARG A 80 8.48 -1.31 0.98
N ARG A 81 9.68 -0.91 0.55
CA ARG A 81 10.75 -1.81 0.08
C ARG A 81 11.28 -2.70 1.19
N SER A 82 11.29 -2.19 2.40
CA SER A 82 11.82 -2.90 3.56
C SER A 82 10.86 -3.85 4.25
N MET A 83 9.56 -3.78 3.89
CA MET A 83 8.61 -4.70 4.48
C MET A 83 9.06 -6.13 4.17
N PRO A 84 9.14 -7.01 5.18
CA PRO A 84 9.43 -8.41 4.95
C PRO A 84 8.41 -8.93 3.92
N GLY A 85 8.94 -9.50 2.84
CA GLY A 85 8.25 -9.57 1.56
C GLY A 85 6.81 -10.08 1.62
N ARG A 86 5.95 -9.48 0.79
CA ARG A 86 4.94 -10.26 0.04
C ARG A 86 5.67 -11.18 -0.93
N GLY A 87 6.43 -12.12 -0.39
CA GLY A 87 7.23 -13.13 -1.09
C GLY A 87 6.96 -14.51 -0.51
N ALA A 88 5.70 -14.78 -0.17
CA ALA A 88 5.14 -16.12 0.05
C ALA A 88 3.63 -15.93 -0.14
N GLY A 89 3.08 -16.60 -1.15
CA GLY A 89 1.70 -16.40 -1.56
C GLY A 89 0.72 -16.50 -0.40
N GLY A 90 -0.39 -15.79 -0.52
CA GLY A 90 -1.66 -16.22 0.06
C GLY A 90 -2.14 -17.54 -0.59
N GLY A 91 -1.24 -18.53 -0.69
CA GLY A 91 -1.58 -19.92 -0.89
C GLY A 91 -2.02 -20.42 0.47
N ARG A 92 -3.32 -20.31 0.73
CA ARG A 92 -4.03 -21.23 1.61
C ARG A 92 -3.34 -22.61 1.50
N PRO A 93 -2.84 -23.23 2.59
CA PRO A 93 -2.30 -24.57 2.47
C PRO A 93 -3.38 -25.44 1.80
N PRO A 94 -3.09 -26.14 0.68
CA PRO A 94 -4.04 -27.13 0.19
C PRO A 94 -4.25 -28.08 1.35
N ARG A 95 -5.54 -28.28 1.69
CA ARG A 95 -5.97 -29.29 2.65
C ARG A 95 -5.23 -30.58 2.30
N ARG A 96 -4.41 -31.08 3.23
CA ARG A 96 -3.88 -32.43 3.15
C ARG A 96 -5.09 -33.35 3.18
N SER A 97 -5.53 -33.84 2.04
CA SER A 97 -6.46 -34.96 2.00
C SER A 97 -5.69 -36.15 2.55
N GLU A 98 -6.00 -36.55 3.78
CA GLU A 98 -5.66 -37.88 4.29
C GLU A 98 -6.19 -38.93 3.30
N PRO A 99 -5.35 -39.86 2.81
CA PRO A 99 -5.86 -41.09 2.23
C PRO A 99 -6.45 -41.92 3.37
N ASN A 100 -7.77 -42.08 3.34
CA ASN A 100 -8.51 -43.01 4.17
C ASN A 100 -8.05 -44.43 3.81
N GLY A 101 -7.54 -45.17 4.80
CA GLY A 101 -7.18 -46.58 4.70
C GLY A 101 -8.06 -47.39 5.64
#